data_AF-A0AAD4IYF5-F1
#
_entry.id   AF-A0AAD4IYF5-F1
#
_cell.length_a   1.000
_cell.length_b   1.000
_cell.length_c   1.000
_cell.angle_alpha   90.00
_cell.angle_beta   90.00
_cell.angle_gamma   90.00
#
_symmetry.space_group_name_H-M   'P 1'
#
loop_
_entity.id
_entity.type
_entity.pdbx_description
1 polymer ?
#
loop_
_entity_poly.entity_id
_entity_poly.type
_entity_poly.pdbx_seq_one_letter_code
_entity_poly.pdbx_strand_id
1 'polypeptide(L)'
;MSPARSSRLKIRNSRYRNGVVVMKRRARLDRRVRPRNAVERKVRTLKKLIPNCESMGVERLFRETADYIMALQMRVKVMQIVVDAFSVSDDE
;
A
#
# COMPACT_ATOMS: atom_id res chain seq x y z
N MET A 1 65.88 36.84 7.74
CA MET A 1 65.04 36.09 8.69
C MET A 1 63.58 36.50 8.47
N SER A 2 62.66 35.53 8.63
CA SER A 2 61.25 35.45 8.18
C SER A 2 60.30 36.62 8.41
N PRO A 3 59.19 36.71 7.63
CA PRO A 3 57.98 37.40 8.04
C PRO A 3 57.11 36.53 8.95
N ALA A 4 56.46 37.17 9.93
CA ALA A 4 55.53 36.53 10.86
C ALA A 4 54.23 36.09 10.15
N ARG A 5 53.87 34.82 10.30
CA ARG A 5 52.65 34.22 9.78
C ARG A 5 51.45 34.63 10.63
N SER A 6 50.61 35.52 10.11
CA SER A 6 49.26 35.74 10.65
C SER A 6 48.42 34.48 10.41
N SER A 7 48.16 33.75 11.49
CA SER A 7 47.27 32.60 11.51
C SER A 7 46.09 32.91 12.42
N ARG A 8 44.88 32.71 11.90
CA ARG A 8 43.66 32.25 12.62
C ARG A 8 42.41 32.86 11.99
N LEU A 9 41.82 32.13 11.04
CA LEU A 9 40.37 32.05 10.89
C LEU A 9 40.03 30.67 10.30
N LYS A 10 39.87 29.65 11.15
CA LYS A 10 39.26 28.36 10.76
C LYS A 10 38.28 27.89 11.80
N ILE A 11 37.25 28.69 12.08
CA ILE A 11 36.08 28.17 12.78
C ILE A 11 34.86 28.82 12.13
N ARG A 12 33.97 27.99 11.54
CA ARG A 12 32.50 28.17 11.42
C ARG A 12 31.80 27.54 10.20
N ASN A 13 32.41 26.66 9.38
CA ASN A 13 31.70 26.13 8.19
C ASN A 13 31.09 24.71 8.30
N SER A 14 31.24 24.02 9.43
CA SER A 14 30.74 22.63 9.58
C SER A 14 29.23 22.56 9.88
N ARG A 15 28.70 23.48 10.69
CA ARG A 15 27.32 23.42 11.18
C ARG A 15 26.26 23.67 10.09
N TYR A 16 26.54 24.54 9.12
CA TYR A 16 25.61 24.85 8.02
C TYR A 16 25.48 23.71 6.99
N ARG A 17 26.59 23.02 6.68
CA ARG A 17 26.57 21.88 5.74
C ARG A 17 25.80 20.70 6.32
N ASN A 18 25.93 20.43 7.62
CA ASN A 18 25.25 19.31 8.26
C ASN A 18 23.72 19.50 8.32
N GLY A 19 23.25 20.73 8.60
CA GLY A 19 21.82 21.04 8.64
C GLY A 19 21.11 20.87 7.29
N VAL A 20 21.75 21.29 6.19
CA VAL A 20 21.20 21.12 4.82
C VAL A 20 21.16 19.63 4.42
N VAL A 21 22.16 18.84 4.82
CA VAL A 21 22.18 17.40 4.56
C VAL A 21 21.08 16.67 5.36
N VAL A 22 20.79 17.12 6.59
CA VAL A 22 19.68 16.59 7.40
C VAL A 22 18.32 16.98 6.80
N MET A 23 18.12 18.24 6.38
CA MET A 23 16.89 18.68 5.70
C MET A 23 16.67 17.95 4.37
N LYS A 24 17.72 17.76 3.55
CA LYS A 24 17.64 16.97 2.32
C LYS A 24 17.27 15.51 2.58
N ARG A 25 17.73 14.91 3.68
CA ARG A 25 17.34 13.54 4.07
C ARG A 25 15.88 13.46 4.49
N ARG A 26 15.38 14.42 5.29
CA ARG A 26 13.97 14.49 5.71
C ARG A 26 13.02 14.67 4.52
N ALA A 27 13.32 15.59 3.60
CA ALA A 27 12.51 15.78 2.39
C ALA A 27 12.44 14.53 1.48
N ARG A 28 13.49 13.70 1.47
CA ARG A 28 13.49 12.42 0.74
C ARG A 28 12.64 11.34 1.40
N LEU A 29 12.51 11.37 2.73
CA LEU A 29 11.64 10.44 3.47
C LEU A 29 10.17 10.86 3.37
N ASP A 30 9.86 12.15 3.49
CA ASP A 30 8.50 12.68 3.30
C ASP A 30 7.94 12.42 1.90
N ARG A 31 8.81 12.42 0.87
CA ARG A 31 8.40 12.08 -0.50
C ARG A 31 7.96 10.62 -0.65
N ARG A 32 8.37 9.72 0.25
CA ARG A 32 7.99 8.28 0.22
C ARG A 32 6.63 8.01 0.87
N VAL A 33 6.11 8.93 1.69
CA VAL A 33 4.85 8.78 2.44
C VAL A 33 3.79 9.78 1.93
N ARG A 34 3.82 10.11 0.64
CA ARG A 34 2.68 10.82 0.04
C ARG A 34 1.48 9.85 -0.06
N PRO A 35 0.26 10.24 0.35
CA PRO A 35 -0.96 9.43 0.25
C PRO A 35 -1.48 9.21 -1.19
N ARG A 36 -0.59 9.25 -2.19
CA ARG A 36 -0.88 8.94 -3.60
C ARG A 36 -0.88 7.41 -3.80
N ASN A 37 -1.87 6.61 -3.49
CA ASN A 37 -3.28 6.78 -3.77
C ASN A 37 -3.98 5.67 -2.97
N ALA A 38 -4.77 6.01 -1.96
CA ALA A 38 -5.49 4.99 -1.19
C ALA A 38 -6.34 4.08 -2.10
N VAL A 39 -6.88 4.64 -3.19
CA VAL A 39 -7.61 3.93 -4.24
C VAL A 39 -6.72 2.88 -4.92
N GLU A 40 -5.49 3.22 -5.30
CA GLU A 40 -4.59 2.28 -5.97
C GLU A 40 -4.22 1.09 -5.05
N ARG A 41 -4.04 1.34 -3.74
CA ARG A 41 -3.84 0.26 -2.77
C ARG A 41 -5.06 -0.66 -2.71
N LYS A 42 -6.28 -0.09 -2.65
CA LYS A 42 -7.52 -0.86 -2.67
C LYS A 42 -7.68 -1.66 -3.96
N VAL A 43 -7.36 -1.08 -5.12
CA VAL A 43 -7.39 -1.76 -6.41
C VAL A 43 -6.39 -2.92 -6.45
N ARG A 44 -5.16 -2.73 -5.94
CA ARG A 44 -4.16 -3.80 -5.82
C ARG A 44 -4.64 -4.93 -4.90
N THR A 45 -5.28 -4.60 -3.79
CA THR A 45 -5.89 -5.61 -2.90
C THR A 45 -6.99 -6.36 -3.62
N LEU A 46 -7.90 -5.65 -4.30
CA LEU A 46 -9.02 -6.27 -5.01
C LEU A 46 -8.53 -7.25 -6.08
N LYS A 47 -7.51 -6.87 -6.86
CA LYS A 47 -6.86 -7.75 -7.85
C LYS A 47 -6.35 -9.08 -7.31
N LYS A 48 -5.93 -9.12 -6.04
CA LYS A 48 -5.46 -10.36 -5.37
C LYS A 48 -6.59 -11.21 -4.82
N LEU A 49 -7.75 -10.61 -4.55
CA LEU A 49 -8.92 -11.31 -4.03
C LEU A 49 -9.73 -11.99 -5.13
N ILE A 50 -9.74 -11.39 -6.33
CA ILE A 50 -10.52 -11.90 -7.45
C ILE A 50 -9.65 -12.86 -8.29
N PRO A 51 -10.13 -14.09 -8.57
CA PRO A 51 -9.41 -15.03 -9.41
C PRO A 51 -9.04 -14.44 -10.78
N ASN A 52 -7.83 -14.74 -11.26
CA ASN A 52 -7.34 -14.37 -12.60
C ASN A 52 -7.31 -12.86 -12.93
N CYS A 53 -7.31 -11.97 -11.92
CA CYS A 53 -7.45 -10.53 -12.13
C CYS A 53 -6.18 -9.69 -11.85
N GLU A 54 -5.04 -10.30 -11.52
CA GLU A 54 -3.82 -9.58 -11.11
C GLU A 54 -3.31 -8.56 -12.14
N SER A 55 -3.32 -8.94 -13.43
CA SER A 55 -2.84 -8.11 -14.54
C SER A 55 -3.93 -7.26 -15.19
N MET A 56 -5.16 -7.33 -14.72
CA MET A 56 -6.32 -6.77 -15.41
C MET A 56 -6.46 -5.24 -15.26
N GLY A 57 -7.08 -4.57 -16.23
CA GLY A 57 -7.48 -3.15 -16.13
C GLY A 57 -8.62 -2.93 -15.13
N VAL A 58 -8.80 -1.68 -14.67
CA VAL A 58 -9.73 -1.35 -13.57
C VAL A 58 -11.21 -1.57 -13.92
N GLU A 59 -11.61 -1.26 -15.14
CA GLU A 59 -12.99 -1.45 -15.61
C GLU A 59 -13.39 -2.93 -15.59
N ARG A 60 -12.58 -3.77 -16.26
CA ARG A 60 -12.82 -5.21 -16.28
C ARG A 60 -12.71 -5.82 -14.89
N LEU A 61 -11.75 -5.38 -14.06
CA LEU A 61 -11.64 -5.82 -12.66
C LEU A 61 -12.96 -5.64 -11.90
N PHE A 62 -13.65 -4.50 -12.03
CA PHE A 62 -14.91 -4.29 -11.32
C PHE A 62 -16.04 -5.16 -11.86
N ARG A 63 -16.08 -5.43 -13.17
CA ARG A 63 -17.04 -6.36 -13.75
C ARG A 63 -16.85 -7.78 -13.21
N GLU A 64 -15.63 -8.30 -13.30
CA GLU A 64 -15.29 -9.65 -12.80
C GLU A 64 -15.49 -9.73 -11.27
N THR A 65 -15.27 -8.62 -10.55
CA THR A 65 -15.57 -8.54 -9.11
C THR A 65 -17.06 -8.71 -8.84
N ALA A 66 -17.93 -8.02 -9.59
CA ALA A 66 -19.37 -8.14 -9.43
C ALA A 66 -19.85 -9.57 -9.72
N ASP A 67 -19.37 -10.16 -10.82
CA ASP A 67 -19.67 -11.53 -11.21
C ASP A 67 -19.19 -12.53 -10.13
N TYR A 68 -18.00 -12.31 -9.55
CA TYR A 68 -17.47 -13.17 -8.49
C TYR A 68 -18.24 -13.05 -7.17
N ILE A 69 -18.68 -11.85 -6.79
CA ILE A 69 -19.54 -11.64 -5.61
C ILE A 69 -20.85 -12.42 -5.77
N MET A 70 -21.50 -12.30 -6.93
CA MET A 70 -22.75 -13.04 -7.21
C MET A 70 -22.53 -14.55 -7.15
N ALA A 71 -21.43 -15.04 -7.74
CA ALA A 71 -21.09 -16.46 -7.69
C ALA A 71 -20.87 -16.96 -6.25
N LEU A 72 -20.16 -16.20 -5.41
CA LEU A 72 -19.96 -16.55 -4.00
C LEU A 72 -21.27 -16.54 -3.22
N GLN A 73 -22.13 -15.52 -3.41
CA GLN A 73 -23.44 -15.44 -2.77
C GLN A 73 -24.31 -16.65 -3.11
N MET A 74 -24.36 -17.04 -4.39
CA MET A 74 -25.11 -18.21 -4.82
C MET A 74 -24.55 -19.50 -4.24
N ARG A 75 -23.22 -19.66 -4.19
CA ARG A 75 -22.58 -20.83 -3.56
C ARG A 75 -22.94 -20.95 -2.09
N VAL A 76 -22.84 -19.86 -1.33
CA VAL A 76 -23.22 -19.84 0.10
C VAL A 76 -24.70 -20.19 0.27
N LYS A 77 -25.59 -19.64 -0.56
CA LYS A 77 -27.02 -19.95 -0.53
C LYS A 77 -27.29 -21.45 -0.76
N VAL A 78 -26.62 -22.05 -1.74
CA VAL A 78 -26.74 -23.50 -2.00
C VAL A 78 -26.22 -24.31 -0.81
N MET A 79 -25.08 -23.95 -0.23
CA MET A 79 -24.55 -24.63 0.95
C MET A 79 -25.52 -24.56 2.14
N GLN A 80 -26.17 -23.42 2.34
CA GLN A 80 -27.19 -23.28 3.39
C GLN A 80 -28.38 -24.20 3.12
N ILE A 81 -28.92 -24.22 1.90
CA ILE A 81 -30.03 -25.11 1.52
C ILE A 81 -29.66 -26.58 1.75
N VAL A 82 -28.43 -26.96 1.40
CA VAL A 82 -27.92 -28.32 1.62
C VAL A 82 -27.88 -28.64 3.11
N VAL A 83 -27.31 -27.76 3.93
CA VAL A 83 -27.27 -27.93 5.40
C VAL A 83 -28.68 -28.03 5.97
N ASP A 84 -29.59 -27.14 5.57
CA ASP A 84 -30.98 -27.12 6.06
C ASP A 84 -31.69 -28.43 5.72
N ALA A 85 -31.53 -28.93 4.48
CA ALA A 85 -32.12 -30.19 4.03
C ALA A 85 -31.63 -31.41 4.82
N PHE A 86 -30.38 -31.40 5.29
CA PHE A 86 -29.81 -32.47 6.12
C PHE A 86 -30.05 -32.27 7.63
N SER A 87 -30.34 -31.05 8.08
CA SER A 87 -30.65 -30.77 9.50
C SER A 87 -32.08 -31.15 9.90
N VAL A 88 -33.02 -31.18 8.94
CA VAL A 88 -34.42 -31.57 9.17
C VAL A 88 -34.57 -33.07 9.50
N SER A 89 -33.55 -33.89 9.22
CA SER A 89 -33.58 -35.34 9.44
C SER A 89 -33.17 -35.82 10.84
N ASP A 90 -32.79 -34.92 11.76
CA ASP A 90 -32.28 -35.29 13.10
C ASP A 90 -33.32 -35.12 14.24
N ASP A 91 -34.59 -34.84 13.92
CA ASP A 91 -35.69 -34.62 14.89
C ASP A 91 -36.80 -35.73 14.87
N GLU A 92 -36.48 -36.98 14.50
CA GLU A 92 -37.32 -38.18 14.80
C GLU A 92 -36.60 -39.21 15.69
#